data_AF-A0AA36FJU2-F1
#
_entry.id   AF-A0AA36FJU2-F1
#
_cell.length_a   1.000
_cell.length_b   1.000
_cell.length_c   1.000
_cell.angle_alpha   90.00
_cell.angle_beta   90.00
_cell.angle_gamma   90.00
#
_symmetry.space_group_name_H-M   'P 1'
#
loop_
_entity.id
_entity.type
_entity.pdbx_description
1 polymer ?
#
loop_
_entity_poly.entity_id
_entity_poly.type
_entity_poly.pdbx_seq_one_letter_code
_entity_poly.pdbx_strand_id
1 'polypeptide(L)'
;MAATIHYGSERTEANLAAIKSDMLTLDKFENEQFSQLVQMMFAFLLDPNKSSHLFTQLETFAEENGANFTALKSVFKSLITIPNDALKRGVAPATFQEELISFGLSQEKAEYFTEQWKKNMASLSATALGQTLMVNQLVDMDWKFGVTLSSSELSKVGNTFIQSSVFSNSIHSFTRWNVQNLAWKC
;
A
#
# COMPACT_ATOMS: atom_id res chain seq x y z
N MET A 1 12.71 -6.39 -15.80
CA MET A 1 13.22 -5.64 -14.63
C MET A 1 12.01 -4.95 -14.02
N ALA A 2 11.42 -5.56 -12.98
CA ALA A 2 10.23 -5.01 -12.34
C ALA A 2 10.65 -3.84 -11.46
N ALA A 3 10.11 -2.65 -11.72
CA ALA A 3 10.29 -1.51 -10.86
C ALA A 3 9.44 -1.72 -9.60
N THR A 4 10.04 -2.30 -8.57
CA THR A 4 9.48 -2.26 -7.22
C THR A 4 9.43 -0.80 -6.80
N ILE A 5 8.25 -0.19 -6.87
CA ILE A 5 8.06 1.17 -6.34
C ILE A 5 8.04 1.07 -4.81
N HIS A 6 9.22 1.12 -4.21
CA HIS A 6 9.38 1.37 -2.79
C HIS A 6 8.91 2.81 -2.49
N TYR A 7 7.63 2.99 -2.17
CA TYR A 7 7.13 4.23 -1.54
C TYR A 7 7.48 4.21 -0.05
N GLY A 8 8.78 4.24 0.25
CA GLY A 8 9.32 4.65 1.55
C GLY A 8 9.34 6.16 1.62
N SER A 9 8.19 6.79 1.87
CA SER A 9 8.14 8.23 2.17
C SER A 9 8.34 8.41 3.68
N GLU A 10 9.58 8.29 4.16
CA GLU A 10 9.91 8.92 5.43
C GLU A 10 9.69 10.43 5.26
N ARG A 11 8.84 11.02 6.11
CA ARG A 11 8.65 12.48 6.23
C ARG A 11 9.95 13.09 6.78
N THR A 12 10.99 13.12 5.96
CA THR A 12 12.21 13.88 6.27
C THR A 12 11.90 15.38 6.13
N GLU A 13 12.60 16.21 6.89
CA GLU A 13 12.40 17.67 6.87
C GLU A 13 12.59 18.24 5.45
N ALA A 14 13.55 17.70 4.69
CA ALA A 14 13.80 18.08 3.30
C ALA A 14 12.63 17.74 2.37
N ASN A 15 12.04 16.55 2.49
CA ASN A 15 10.85 16.19 1.71
C ASN A 15 9.65 17.06 2.06
N LEU A 16 9.46 17.37 3.35
CA LEU A 16 8.37 18.23 3.80
C LEU A 16 8.50 19.65 3.25
N ALA A 17 9.71 20.21 3.22
CA ALA A 17 9.97 21.52 2.63
C ALA A 17 9.68 21.54 1.13
N ALA A 18 10.08 20.49 0.40
CA ALA A 18 9.76 20.34 -1.02
C ALA A 18 8.25 20.26 -1.26
N ILE A 19 7.54 19.43 -0.49
CA ILE A 19 6.07 19.31 -0.56
C ILE A 19 5.39 20.65 -0.31
N LYS A 20 5.84 21.43 0.68
CA LYS A 20 5.30 22.77 0.95
C LYS A 20 5.53 23.73 -0.22
N SER A 21 6.74 23.76 -0.78
CA SER A 21 7.05 24.57 -1.97
C SER A 21 6.18 24.20 -3.17
N ASP A 22 5.95 22.90 -3.36
CA ASP A 22 5.08 22.39 -4.41
C ASP A 22 3.61 22.78 -4.19
N MET A 23 3.11 22.72 -2.94
CA MET A 23 1.73 23.12 -2.62
C MET A 23 1.51 24.63 -2.79
N LEU A 24 2.51 25.46 -2.45
CA LEU A 24 2.47 26.90 -2.75
C LEU A 24 2.48 27.19 -4.26
N THR A 25 3.12 26.33 -5.05
CA THR A 25 3.10 26.44 -6.52
C THR A 25 1.74 25.99 -7.06
N LEU A 26 1.18 24.92 -6.49
CA LEU A 26 -0.15 24.42 -6.83
C LEU A 26 -1.26 25.44 -6.52
N ASP A 27 -1.13 26.19 -5.42
CA ASP A 27 -2.11 27.22 -5.04
C ASP A 27 -2.14 28.41 -6.01
N LYS A 28 -1.11 28.62 -6.83
CA LYS A 28 -1.07 29.70 -7.84
C LYS A 28 -1.88 29.40 -9.09
N PHE A 29 -2.22 28.15 -9.35
CA PHE A 29 -3.05 27.79 -10.50
C PHE A 29 -4.47 28.33 -10.34
N GLU A 30 -5.15 28.63 -11.43
CA GLU A 30 -6.57 29.00 -11.37
C GLU A 30 -7.42 27.82 -10.86
N ASN A 31 -8.63 28.09 -10.36
CA ASN A 31 -9.49 27.06 -9.77
C ASN A 31 -9.81 25.94 -10.77
N GLU A 32 -10.00 26.26 -12.04
CA GLU A 32 -10.24 25.27 -13.10
C GLU A 32 -9.01 24.36 -13.31
N GLN A 33 -7.83 24.96 -13.49
CA GLN A 33 -6.55 24.26 -13.65
C GLN A 33 -6.24 23.34 -12.45
N PHE A 34 -6.45 23.87 -11.24
CA PHE A 34 -6.30 23.11 -10.00
C PHE A 34 -7.24 21.90 -9.98
N SER A 35 -8.52 22.10 -10.31
CA SER A 35 -9.51 21.03 -10.32
C SER A 35 -9.16 19.93 -11.33
N GLN A 36 -8.64 20.30 -12.50
CA GLN A 36 -8.18 19.35 -13.53
C GLN A 36 -6.98 18.54 -13.04
N LEU A 37 -5.99 19.16 -12.41
CA LEU A 37 -4.82 18.45 -11.86
C LEU A 37 -5.22 17.46 -10.77
N VAL A 38 -6.13 17.86 -9.88
CA VAL A 38 -6.66 16.97 -8.82
C VAL A 38 -7.41 15.79 -9.45
N GLN A 39 -8.23 16.02 -10.48
CA GLN A 39 -8.94 14.94 -11.20
C GLN A 39 -7.98 13.99 -11.90
N MET A 40 -6.96 14.50 -12.60
CA MET A 40 -5.91 13.68 -13.23
C MET A 40 -5.19 12.80 -12.19
N MET A 41 -4.91 13.36 -11.01
CA MET A 41 -4.30 12.63 -9.89
C MET A 41 -5.21 11.49 -9.39
N PHE A 42 -6.49 11.74 -9.13
CA PHE A 42 -7.41 10.68 -8.70
C PHE A 42 -7.62 9.62 -9.78
N ALA A 43 -7.76 10.01 -11.05
CA ALA A 43 -7.88 9.07 -12.16
C ALA A 43 -6.67 8.13 -12.23
N PHE A 44 -5.47 8.66 -11.99
CA PHE A 44 -4.24 7.87 -11.92
C PHE A 44 -4.19 6.95 -10.71
N LEU A 45 -4.55 7.43 -9.51
CA LEU A 45 -4.53 6.60 -8.31
C LEU A 45 -5.56 5.45 -8.37
N LEU A 46 -6.68 5.66 -9.07
CA LEU A 46 -7.70 4.63 -9.25
C LEU A 46 -7.30 3.59 -10.32
N ASP A 47 -6.61 4.00 -11.37
CA ASP A 47 -6.13 3.13 -12.45
C ASP A 47 -4.66 3.39 -12.81
N PRO A 48 -3.71 2.84 -12.03
CA PRO A 48 -2.28 3.09 -12.22
C PRO A 48 -1.72 2.51 -13.53
N ASN A 49 -2.46 1.63 -14.22
CA ASN A 49 -2.02 1.03 -15.48
C ASN A 49 -1.97 2.04 -16.64
N LYS A 50 -2.59 3.22 -16.48
CA LYS A 50 -2.63 4.29 -17.48
C LYS A 50 -1.51 5.33 -17.30
N SER A 51 -0.41 4.95 -16.64
CA SER A 51 0.73 5.83 -16.34
C SER A 51 1.38 6.47 -17.58
N SER A 52 1.40 5.79 -18.72
CA SER A 52 1.93 6.34 -19.99
C SER A 52 1.12 7.55 -20.48
N HIS A 53 -0.20 7.46 -20.41
CA HIS A 53 -1.11 8.52 -20.83
C HIS A 53 -1.08 9.73 -19.89
N LEU A 54 -0.77 9.51 -18.61
CA LEU A 54 -0.64 10.58 -17.62
C LEU A 54 0.45 11.59 -18.00
N PHE A 55 1.64 11.11 -18.37
CA PHE A 55 2.75 12.00 -18.68
C PHE A 55 2.46 12.86 -19.92
N THR A 56 1.85 12.28 -20.95
CA THR A 56 1.41 13.04 -22.13
C THR A 56 0.35 14.07 -21.76
N GLN A 57 -0.64 13.72 -20.93
CA GLN A 57 -1.66 14.69 -20.46
C GLN A 57 -1.06 15.83 -19.65
N LEU A 58 -0.08 15.54 -18.78
CA LEU A 58 0.62 16.58 -18.01
C LEU A 58 1.50 17.48 -18.89
N GLU A 59 2.08 16.94 -19.96
CA GLU A 59 2.86 17.71 -20.92
C GLU A 59 1.96 18.66 -21.72
N THR A 60 0.84 18.16 -22.26
CA THR A 60 -0.18 18.99 -22.91
C THR A 60 -0.73 20.06 -21.97
N PHE A 61 -1.05 19.71 -20.72
CA PHE A 61 -1.49 20.68 -19.71
C PHE A 61 -0.43 21.75 -19.46
N ALA A 62 0.86 21.37 -19.38
CA ALA A 62 1.94 22.33 -19.17
C ALA A 62 2.09 23.30 -20.34
N GLU A 63 1.98 22.80 -21.58
CA GLU A 63 2.03 23.61 -22.80
C GLU A 63 0.85 24.59 -22.90
N GLU A 64 -0.37 24.11 -22.68
CA GLU A 64 -1.59 24.92 -22.76
C GLU A 64 -1.64 26.03 -21.70
N ASN A 65 -1.12 25.75 -20.51
CA ASN A 65 -1.17 26.67 -19.37
C ASN A 65 0.16 27.43 -19.15
N GLY A 66 1.13 27.29 -20.06
CA GLY A 66 2.43 27.96 -19.98
C GLY A 66 3.26 27.58 -18.73
N ALA A 67 3.00 26.41 -18.15
CA ALA A 67 3.65 25.96 -16.92
C ALA A 67 4.98 25.24 -17.21
N ASN A 68 5.93 25.34 -16.29
CA ASN A 68 7.17 24.57 -16.39
C ASN A 68 6.89 23.08 -16.11
N PHE A 69 7.12 22.22 -17.10
CA PHE A 69 6.83 20.78 -16.99
C PHE A 69 7.62 20.07 -15.87
N THR A 70 8.88 20.46 -15.62
CA THR A 70 9.69 19.88 -14.54
C THR A 70 9.11 20.25 -13.17
N ALA A 71 8.74 21.51 -12.97
CA ALA A 71 8.07 21.96 -11.75
C ALA A 71 6.70 21.28 -11.59
N LEU A 72 5.93 21.16 -12.68
CA LEU A 72 4.64 20.49 -12.67
C LEU A 72 4.76 19.02 -12.26
N LYS A 73 5.78 18.30 -12.73
CA LYS A 73 6.06 16.92 -12.29
C LYS A 73 6.33 16.82 -10.79
N SER A 74 7.07 17.78 -10.23
CA SER A 74 7.31 17.83 -8.77
C SER A 74 6.00 18.02 -8.02
N VAL A 75 5.21 19.03 -8.44
CA VAL A 75 3.88 19.30 -7.90
C VAL A 75 2.98 18.06 -7.98
N PHE A 76 2.96 17.38 -9.12
CA PHE A 76 2.15 16.19 -9.33
C PHE A 76 2.60 15.01 -8.45
N LYS A 77 3.91 14.85 -8.26
CA LYS A 77 4.45 13.85 -7.32
C LYS A 77 4.01 14.16 -5.89
N SER A 78 4.05 15.42 -5.46
CA SER A 78 3.56 15.85 -4.15
C SER A 78 2.04 15.63 -4.01
N LEU A 79 1.27 15.94 -5.06
CA LEU A 79 -0.17 15.67 -5.17
C LEU A 79 -0.54 14.19 -5.03
N ILE A 80 0.33 13.26 -5.45
CA ILE A 80 0.15 11.82 -5.27
C ILE A 80 0.60 11.38 -3.86
N THR A 81 1.67 11.98 -3.36
CA THR A 81 2.33 11.53 -2.12
C THR A 81 1.49 11.88 -0.89
N ILE A 82 0.99 13.12 -0.80
CA ILE A 82 0.16 13.60 0.31
C ILE A 82 -1.04 12.68 0.57
N PRO A 83 -1.90 12.37 -0.43
CA PRO A 83 -3.03 11.49 -0.24
C PRO A 83 -2.62 10.07 0.17
N ASN A 84 -1.63 9.47 -0.50
CA ASN A 84 -1.18 8.12 -0.17
C ASN A 84 -0.62 8.02 1.26
N ASP A 85 0.13 9.03 1.70
CA ASP A 85 0.64 9.16 3.06
C ASP A 85 -0.50 9.29 4.08
N ALA A 86 -1.53 10.09 3.76
CA ALA A 86 -2.71 10.24 4.59
C ALA A 86 -3.54 8.94 4.70
N LEU A 87 -3.69 8.15 3.62
CA LEU A 87 -4.34 6.83 3.68
C LEU A 87 -3.58 5.87 4.58
N LYS A 88 -2.26 5.79 4.43
CA LYS A 88 -1.41 4.89 5.22
C LYS A 88 -1.51 5.19 6.72
N ARG A 89 -1.66 6.46 7.09
CA ARG A 89 -1.86 6.90 8.47
C ARG A 89 -3.31 6.82 8.96
N GLY A 90 -4.28 6.59 8.09
CA GLY A 90 -5.70 6.61 8.45
C GLY A 90 -6.19 7.97 8.94
N VAL A 91 -5.70 9.07 8.33
CA VAL A 91 -6.04 10.44 8.76
C VAL A 91 -7.52 10.73 8.50
N ALA A 92 -8.20 11.35 9.48
CA ALA A 92 -9.58 11.78 9.33
C ALA A 92 -9.71 12.96 8.34
N PRO A 93 -10.82 13.10 7.61
CA PRO A 93 -10.94 14.14 6.58
C PRO A 93 -10.77 15.59 7.09
N ALA A 94 -11.21 15.88 8.32
CA ALA A 94 -11.05 17.22 8.91
C ALA A 94 -9.56 17.54 9.14
N THR A 95 -8.81 16.61 9.70
CA THR A 95 -7.36 16.74 9.91
C THR A 95 -6.60 16.80 8.58
N PHE A 96 -7.06 16.06 7.56
CA PHE A 96 -6.48 16.11 6.21
C PHE A 96 -6.63 17.50 5.59
N GLN A 97 -7.78 18.14 5.74
CA GLN A 97 -8.00 19.51 5.28
C GLN A 97 -7.06 20.50 5.97
N GLU A 98 -6.89 20.39 7.29
CA GLU A 98 -5.96 21.22 8.06
C GLU A 98 -4.50 21.00 7.61
N GLU A 99 -4.09 19.77 7.31
CA GLU A 99 -2.76 19.47 6.75
C GLU A 99 -2.56 20.16 5.38
N LEU A 100 -3.55 20.14 4.49
CA LEU A 100 -3.47 20.81 3.19
C LEU A 100 -3.29 22.33 3.34
N ILE A 101 -4.04 22.95 4.25
CA ILE A 101 -3.92 24.38 4.56
C ILE A 101 -2.53 24.67 5.15
N SER A 102 -2.02 23.81 6.05
CA SER A 102 -0.68 23.92 6.62
C SER A 102 0.43 23.82 5.58
N PHE A 103 0.18 23.10 4.46
CA PHE A 103 1.11 23.04 3.34
C PHE A 103 1.06 24.25 2.41
N GLY A 104 0.09 25.15 2.57
CA GLY A 104 0.01 26.41 1.85
C GLY A 104 -1.10 26.48 0.79
N LEU A 105 -2.06 25.54 0.81
CA LEU A 105 -3.27 25.66 -0.01
C LEU A 105 -4.26 26.66 0.61
N SER A 106 -4.90 27.44 -0.23
CA SER A 106 -6.07 28.25 0.14
C SER A 106 -7.21 27.37 0.65
N GLN A 107 -8.04 27.94 1.53
CA GLN A 107 -9.14 27.22 2.16
C GLN A 107 -10.11 26.60 1.14
N GLU A 108 -10.49 27.35 0.10
CA GLU A 108 -11.38 26.89 -0.97
C GLU A 108 -10.83 25.63 -1.68
N LYS A 109 -9.54 25.65 -2.04
CA LYS A 109 -8.89 24.54 -2.74
C LYS A 109 -8.67 23.34 -1.83
N ALA A 110 -8.34 23.57 -0.56
CA ALA A 110 -8.22 22.51 0.44
C ALA A 110 -9.57 21.81 0.69
N GLU A 111 -10.67 22.57 0.76
CA GLU A 111 -12.03 22.04 0.85
C GLU A 111 -12.37 21.18 -0.38
N TYR A 112 -12.15 21.70 -1.60
CA TYR A 112 -12.38 20.94 -2.83
C TYR A 112 -11.60 19.62 -2.86
N PHE A 113 -10.30 19.67 -2.58
CA PHE A 113 -9.46 18.48 -2.55
C PHE A 113 -10.00 17.48 -1.54
N THR A 114 -10.29 17.92 -0.33
CA THR A 114 -10.80 17.06 0.75
C THR A 114 -12.14 16.40 0.37
N GLU A 115 -13.02 17.10 -0.34
CA GLU A 115 -14.26 16.51 -0.85
C GLU A 115 -14.00 15.43 -1.91
N GLN A 116 -13.06 15.65 -2.84
CA GLN A 116 -12.66 14.61 -3.79
C GLN A 116 -12.00 13.43 -3.09
N TRP A 117 -11.22 13.69 -2.04
CA TRP A 117 -10.58 12.68 -1.22
C TRP A 117 -11.59 11.76 -0.55
N LYS A 118 -12.59 12.34 0.14
CA LYS A 118 -13.67 11.59 0.79
C LYS A 118 -14.42 10.69 -0.18
N LYS A 119 -14.76 11.21 -1.37
CA LYS A 119 -15.47 10.47 -2.42
C LYS A 119 -14.70 9.26 -2.91
N ASN A 120 -13.37 9.38 -3.01
CA ASN A 120 -12.51 8.34 -3.57
C ASN A 120 -11.86 7.43 -2.51
N MET A 121 -11.97 7.74 -1.22
CA MET A 121 -11.27 7.04 -0.13
C MET A 121 -11.51 5.53 -0.12
N ALA A 122 -12.76 5.09 -0.33
CA ALA A 122 -13.12 3.68 -0.37
C ALA A 122 -12.52 2.95 -1.59
N SER A 123 -12.54 3.60 -2.75
CA SER A 123 -11.96 3.05 -3.98
C SER A 123 -10.43 3.01 -3.90
N LEU A 124 -9.81 4.05 -3.33
CA LEU A 124 -8.36 4.12 -3.15
C LEU A 124 -7.84 3.08 -2.15
N SER A 125 -8.55 2.83 -1.06
CA SER A 125 -8.19 1.76 -0.12
C SER A 125 -8.34 0.38 -0.76
N ALA A 126 -9.40 0.15 -1.55
CA ALA A 126 -9.57 -1.08 -2.31
C ALA A 126 -8.45 -1.28 -3.35
N THR A 127 -8.08 -0.24 -4.10
CA THR A 127 -6.96 -0.30 -5.05
C THR A 127 -5.63 -0.56 -4.33
N ALA A 128 -5.38 0.07 -3.20
CA ALA A 128 -4.17 -0.17 -2.40
C ALA A 128 -4.10 -1.61 -1.87
N LEU A 129 -5.23 -2.19 -1.44
CA LEU A 129 -5.32 -3.60 -1.05
C LEU A 129 -5.16 -4.54 -2.25
N GLY A 130 -5.78 -4.22 -3.39
CA GLY A 130 -5.64 -4.98 -4.64
C GLY A 130 -4.18 -5.02 -5.13
N GLN A 131 -3.48 -3.87 -5.10
CA GLN A 131 -2.05 -3.80 -5.39
C GLN A 131 -1.23 -4.66 -4.43
N THR A 132 -1.58 -4.70 -3.14
CA THR A 132 -0.91 -5.54 -2.14
C THR A 132 -1.18 -7.03 -2.34
N LEU A 133 -2.43 -7.42 -2.67
CA LEU A 133 -2.82 -8.80 -2.92
C LEU A 133 -2.29 -9.33 -4.27
N MET A 134 -2.13 -8.47 -5.27
CA MET A 134 -1.48 -8.82 -6.56
C MET A 134 0.04 -8.95 -6.44
N VAL A 135 0.67 -8.28 -5.45
CA VAL A 135 2.11 -8.36 -5.16
C VAL A 135 2.50 -9.65 -4.40
N ASN A 136 1.53 -10.41 -3.91
CA ASN A 136 1.76 -11.71 -3.28
C ASN A 136 0.90 -12.80 -3.94
N GLN A 137 1.08 -13.02 -5.25
CA GLN A 137 0.80 -14.34 -5.79
C GLN A 137 1.76 -15.29 -5.09
N LEU A 138 1.24 -16.13 -4.19
CA LEU A 138 1.96 -17.23 -3.59
C LEU A 138 2.62 -18.01 -4.72
N VAL A 139 3.90 -17.74 -4.96
CA VAL A 139 4.81 -18.79 -5.40
C VAL A 139 4.61 -19.88 -4.36
N ASP A 140 4.24 -21.07 -4.80
CA ASP A 140 4.35 -22.29 -4.00
C ASP A 140 5.76 -22.30 -3.41
N MET A 141 5.90 -21.72 -2.22
CA MET A 141 7.05 -21.95 -1.40
C MET A 141 6.86 -23.40 -1.01
N ASP A 142 7.55 -24.30 -1.70
CA ASP A 142 7.89 -25.58 -1.11
C ASP A 142 8.80 -25.27 0.08
N TRP A 143 8.19 -25.04 1.25
CA TRP A 143 8.89 -24.93 2.52
C TRP A 143 9.49 -26.31 2.82
N LYS A 144 10.66 -26.62 2.26
CA LYS A 144 11.48 -27.69 2.81
C LYS A 144 12.07 -27.15 4.12
N PHE A 145 11.41 -27.47 5.23
CA PHE A 145 11.98 -27.29 6.57
C PHE A 145 13.31 -28.04 6.62
N GLY A 146 14.41 -27.33 6.39
CA GLY A 146 15.73 -27.77 6.80
C GLY A 146 15.76 -27.79 8.32
N VAL A 147 15.33 -28.90 8.92
CA VAL A 147 15.51 -29.18 10.35
C VAL A 147 17.00 -29.39 10.60
N THR A 148 17.74 -28.31 10.81
CA THR A 148 19.10 -28.40 11.36
C THR A 148 18.96 -28.49 12.88
N LEU A 149 18.86 -29.72 13.40
CA LEU A 149 19.03 -30.00 14.82
C LEU A 149 20.47 -29.62 15.20
N SER A 150 20.65 -28.45 15.83
CA SER A 150 21.88 -28.14 16.56
C SER A 150 21.91 -29.02 17.80
N SER A 151 22.51 -30.20 17.68
CA SER A 151 22.77 -31.12 18.78
C SER A 151 23.80 -30.49 19.72
N SER A 152 23.34 -30.06 20.89
CA SER A 152 24.17 -29.98 22.09
C SER A 152 23.49 -30.81 23.16
N GLU A 153 24.12 -31.95 23.45
CA GLU A 153 23.67 -32.96 24.41
C GLU A 153 23.53 -32.37 25.82
N LEU A 154 22.37 -32.57 26.46
CA LEU A 154 22.36 -32.89 27.89
C LEU A 154 21.05 -33.59 28.31
N SER A 155 21.13 -34.91 28.29
CA SER A 155 20.50 -35.89 29.20
C SER A 155 19.21 -35.55 29.96
N LYS A 156 18.28 -36.50 29.80
CA LYS A 156 17.17 -36.91 30.68
C LYS A 156 15.77 -36.42 30.29
N VAL A 157 14.93 -37.45 30.17
CA VAL A 157 13.48 -37.51 30.25
C VAL A 157 12.73 -37.45 28.90
N GLY A 158 12.29 -38.65 28.51
CA GLY A 158 10.91 -38.86 28.06
C GLY A 158 10.64 -38.60 26.59
N ASN A 159 10.55 -39.69 25.82
CA ASN A 159 10.01 -39.72 24.47
C ASN A 159 8.81 -38.78 24.30
N THR A 160 9.01 -37.67 23.59
CA THR A 160 7.90 -36.84 23.11
C THR A 160 7.70 -37.18 21.64
N PHE A 161 6.79 -38.12 21.36
CA PHE A 161 6.25 -38.30 20.02
C PHE A 161 5.18 -37.23 19.80
N ILE A 162 5.39 -36.33 18.84
CA ILE A 162 4.31 -35.46 18.34
C ILE A 162 3.73 -36.13 17.09
N GLN A 163 2.57 -36.75 17.25
CA GLN A 163 1.74 -37.26 16.16
C GLN A 163 0.81 -36.13 15.70
N SER A 164 1.06 -35.55 14.51
CA SER A 164 0.15 -34.56 13.92
C SER A 164 -0.90 -35.26 13.07
N SER A 165 -2.13 -35.30 13.54
CA SER A 165 -3.27 -35.90 12.84
C SER A 165 -3.72 -34.98 11.72
N VAL A 166 -3.41 -35.33 10.46
CA VAL A 166 -4.06 -34.72 9.29
C VAL A 166 -5.51 -35.22 9.22
N PHE A 167 -6.47 -34.33 9.38
CA PHE A 167 -7.88 -34.60 9.06
C PHE A 167 -8.09 -34.28 7.56
N SER A 168 -7.98 -35.29 6.71
CA SER A 168 -8.45 -35.23 5.33
C SER A 168 -9.84 -35.84 5.26
N ASN A 169 -10.81 -35.06 4.79
CA ASN A 169 -12.19 -35.49 4.63
C ASN A 169 -12.31 -36.25 3.29
N SER A 170 -12.29 -37.58 3.34
CA SER A 170 -12.79 -38.43 2.26
C SER A 170 -13.40 -39.70 2.83
N ILE A 171 -14.67 -39.88 2.50
CA ILE A 171 -15.55 -41.01 2.77
C ILE A 171 -14.95 -42.34 2.29
N HIS A 172 -14.72 -43.29 3.20
CA HIS A 172 -15.21 -44.69 3.23
C HIS A 172 -14.31 -45.60 4.10
N SER A 173 -14.96 -46.55 4.78
CA SER A 173 -14.41 -47.70 5.54
C SER A 173 -13.83 -47.43 6.93
N PHE A 174 -14.74 -47.60 7.89
CA PHE A 174 -14.53 -47.93 9.28
C PHE A 174 -13.74 -49.24 9.43
N THR A 175 -12.53 -49.19 10.00
CA THR A 175 -11.94 -50.36 10.68
C THR A 175 -11.49 -49.96 12.07
N ARG A 176 -12.38 -50.27 13.02
CA ARG A 176 -12.14 -50.49 14.45
C ARG A 176 -10.84 -51.27 14.67
N TRP A 177 -9.94 -50.75 15.51
CA TRP A 177 -9.03 -51.58 16.30
C TRP A 177 -9.08 -51.18 17.77
N ASN A 178 -9.33 -52.21 18.55
CA ASN A 178 -9.63 -52.26 19.97
C ASN A 178 -8.33 -52.17 20.78
N VAL A 179 -8.38 -51.43 21.88
CA VAL A 179 -7.29 -51.33 22.88
C VAL A 179 -7.30 -52.60 23.71
N GLN A 180 -6.24 -53.43 23.63
CA GLN A 180 -5.86 -54.39 24.67
C GLN A 180 -4.52 -55.07 24.32
N ASN A 181 -3.40 -54.58 24.88
CA ASN A 181 -2.66 -55.36 25.88
C ASN A 181 -1.41 -54.61 26.37
N LEU A 182 -1.34 -54.51 27.70
CA LEU A 182 -0.13 -54.31 28.47
C LEU A 182 0.87 -55.45 28.20
N ALA A 183 2.15 -55.14 28.09
CA ALA A 183 3.22 -55.96 28.67
C ALA A 183 4.54 -55.19 28.75
N TRP A 184 5.00 -54.98 29.98
CA TRP A 184 6.34 -54.53 30.35
C TRP A 184 7.34 -55.69 30.26
N LYS A 185 8.59 -55.39 29.85
CA LYS A 185 9.91 -56.06 30.11
C LYS A 185 10.79 -55.89 28.88
N CYS A 186 12.07 -55.51 28.93
CA CYS A 186 13.08 -55.46 29.99
C CYS A 186 13.89 -54.16 29.90
#